data_AF-A0A3D4B271-F1
#
_entry.id   AF-A0A3D4B271-F1
#
_cell.length_a   1.000
_cell.length_b   1.000
_cell.length_c   1.000
_cell.angle_alpha   90.00
_cell.angle_beta   90.00
_cell.angle_gamma   90.00
#
_symmetry.space_group_name_H-M   'P 1'
#
loop_
_entity.id
_entity.type
_entity.pdbx_description
1 polymer ?
#
loop_
_entity_poly.entity_id
_entity_poly.type
_entity_poly.pdbx_seq_one_letter_code
_entity_poly.pdbx_strand_id
1 'polypeptide(L)'
;QASRIDPDTYRAGQEAVWMPDESLGHPYERLIRLWSYTGDTVLNPFSGQGTIALCARNLQRRCVTVELHEDNCRHIASLLAKGH
;
A
#
# COMPACT_ATOMS: atom_id res chain seq x y z
N GLN A 1 7.06 21.59 10.85
CA GLN A 1 7.76 21.91 9.59
C GLN A 1 6.80 21.54 8.46
N ALA A 2 6.46 22.47 7.56
CA ALA A 2 5.57 22.17 6.44
C ALA A 2 6.33 21.45 5.31
N SER A 3 5.62 20.66 4.50
CA SER A 3 6.16 19.98 3.32
C SER A 3 6.87 20.96 2.38
N ARG A 4 8.02 20.56 1.81
CA ARG A 4 8.80 21.36 0.85
C ARG A 4 8.39 21.14 -0.61
N ILE A 5 7.40 20.30 -0.86
CA ILE A 5 6.90 19.96 -2.19
C ILE A 5 5.45 20.45 -2.31
N ASP A 6 5.13 21.09 -3.44
CA ASP A 6 3.75 21.49 -3.73
C ASP A 6 2.90 20.26 -4.15
N PRO A 7 1.55 20.36 -4.07
CA PRO A 7 0.66 19.25 -4.38
C PRO A 7 0.79 18.68 -5.79
N ASP A 8 1.10 19.51 -6.79
CA ASP A 8 1.18 19.05 -8.18
C ASP A 8 2.49 18.31 -8.43
N THR A 9 3.60 18.79 -7.87
CA THR A 9 4.89 18.06 -7.85
C THR A 9 4.75 16.71 -7.13
N TYR A 10 4.01 16.66 -6.01
CA TYR A 10 3.75 15.42 -5.29
C TYR A 10 2.97 14.42 -6.15
N ARG A 11 1.88 14.85 -6.82
CA ARG A 11 1.07 13.98 -7.68
C ARG A 11 1.88 13.42 -8.85
N ALA A 12 2.66 14.26 -9.52
CA ALA A 12 3.52 13.83 -10.63
C ALA A 12 4.54 12.76 -10.19
N GLY A 13 5.12 12.92 -8.99
CA GLY A 13 6.00 11.92 -8.39
C GLY A 13 5.30 10.59 -8.07
N GLN A 14 4.03 10.63 -7.65
CA GLN A 14 3.25 9.41 -7.44
C GLN A 14 2.99 8.68 -8.75
N GLU A 15 2.57 9.36 -9.82
CA GLU A 15 2.32 8.66 -11.10
C GLU A 15 3.56 7.93 -11.63
N ALA A 16 4.75 8.50 -11.45
CA ALA A 16 6.02 7.91 -11.89
C ALA A 16 6.48 6.69 -11.05
N VAL A 17 6.15 6.63 -9.76
CA VAL A 17 6.59 5.54 -8.86
C VAL A 17 5.67 4.32 -8.94
N TRP A 18 4.39 4.53 -9.26
CA TRP A 18 3.35 3.53 -9.08
C TRP A 18 3.05 2.68 -10.33
N MET A 19 3.70 2.94 -11.47
CA MET A 19 3.43 2.25 -12.75
C MET A 19 4.65 1.46 -13.27
N PRO A 20 5.03 0.32 -12.66
CA PRO A 20 5.92 -0.64 -13.30
C PRO A 20 5.16 -1.53 -14.29
N ASP A 21 5.91 -2.14 -15.20
CA ASP A 21 5.45 -3.25 -16.03
C ASP A 21 4.80 -4.35 -15.16
N GLU A 22 3.51 -4.65 -15.42
CA GLU A 22 2.72 -5.63 -14.66
C GLU A 22 3.35 -7.03 -14.64
N SER A 23 4.22 -7.36 -15.61
CA SER A 23 4.89 -8.66 -15.70
C SER A 23 5.90 -8.94 -14.58
N LEU A 24 6.35 -7.92 -13.84
CA LEU A 24 7.32 -8.05 -12.73
C LEU A 24 6.66 -8.17 -11.35
N GLY A 25 5.33 -8.13 -11.29
CA GLY A 25 4.57 -8.06 -10.04
C GLY A 25 4.64 -6.66 -9.40
N HIS A 26 3.69 -6.37 -8.51
CA HIS A 26 3.62 -5.06 -7.87
C HIS A 26 4.90 -4.80 -7.04
N PRO A 27 5.56 -3.62 -7.10
CA PRO A 27 6.77 -3.31 -6.33
C PRO A 27 6.64 -3.59 -4.83
N TYR A 28 5.43 -3.44 -4.26
CA TYR A 28 5.16 -3.77 -2.87
C TYR A 28 5.29 -5.26 -2.56
N GLU A 29 4.89 -6.15 -3.47
CA GLU A 29 5.07 -7.58 -3.27
C GLU A 29 6.54 -7.96 -3.17
N ARG A 30 7.38 -7.37 -4.02
CA ARG A 30 8.83 -7.57 -3.96
C ARG A 30 9.42 -7.05 -2.66
N LEU A 31 9.05 -5.84 -2.24
CA LEU A 31 9.55 -5.25 -0.99
C LEU A 31 9.12 -6.08 0.23
N ILE A 32 7.84 -6.50 0.29
CA ILE A 32 7.31 -7.34 1.37
C ILE A 32 8.05 -8.68 1.42
N ARG A 33 8.27 -9.35 0.28
CA ARG A 33 9.00 -10.63 0.23
C ARG A 33 10.45 -10.50 0.68
N LEU A 34 11.12 -9.40 0.34
CA LEU A 34 12.53 -9.17 0.66
C LEU A 34 12.76 -8.81 2.14
N TRP A 35 11.81 -8.12 2.77
CA TRP A 35 11.98 -7.51 4.11
C TRP A 35 11.02 -8.07 5.17
N SER A 36 10.35 -9.19 4.90
CA SER A 36 9.49 -9.87 5.90
C SER A 36 9.38 -11.35 5.60
N TYR A 37 9.11 -12.15 6.63
CA TYR A 37 8.75 -13.56 6.53
C TYR A 37 7.23 -13.76 6.55
N THR A 38 6.79 -14.96 6.16
CA THR A 38 5.37 -15.35 6.29
C THR A 38 4.94 -15.27 7.75
N GLY A 39 3.81 -14.63 8.02
CA GLY A 39 3.30 -14.39 9.37
C GLY A 39 3.80 -13.10 10.05
N ASP A 40 4.82 -12.43 9.50
CA ASP A 40 5.29 -11.14 10.00
C ASP A 40 4.23 -10.05 9.84
N THR A 41 4.44 -8.94 10.55
CA THR A 41 3.55 -7.77 10.51
C THR A 41 4.18 -6.63 9.72
N VAL A 42 3.47 -6.16 8.69
CA VAL A 42 3.84 -5.00 7.88
C VAL A 42 3.07 -3.77 8.35
N LEU A 43 3.78 -2.69 8.70
CA LEU A 43 3.17 -1.39 9.00
C LEU A 43 3.14 -0.53 7.74
N ASN A 44 1.94 -0.09 7.35
CA ASN A 44 1.75 0.88 6.29
C ASN A 44 1.04 2.15 6.82
N PRO A 45 1.78 3.21 7.19
CA PRO A 45 1.21 4.39 7.85
C PRO A 45 0.38 5.30 6.92
N PHE A 46 0.41 5.07 5.61
CA PHE A 46 -0.37 5.82 4.62
C PHE A 46 -1.02 4.83 3.64
N SER A 47 -2.27 4.45 3.92
CA SER A 47 -2.93 3.37 3.18
C SER A 47 -3.26 3.75 1.75
N GLY A 48 -3.70 4.99 1.51
CA GLY A 48 -4.20 5.39 0.22
C GLY A 48 -5.40 4.52 -0.18
N GLN A 49 -5.26 3.73 -1.24
CA GLN A 49 -6.30 2.81 -1.71
C GLN A 49 -6.16 1.38 -1.14
N GLY A 50 -5.17 1.12 -0.28
CA GLY A 50 -5.02 -0.18 0.41
C GLY A 50 -4.18 -1.22 -0.32
N THR A 51 -3.51 -0.86 -1.42
CA THR A 51 -2.70 -1.78 -2.24
C THR A 51 -1.66 -2.56 -1.43
N ILE A 52 -0.92 -1.90 -0.54
CA ILE A 52 0.10 -2.56 0.31
C ILE A 52 -0.55 -3.57 1.26
N ALA A 53 -1.72 -3.23 1.84
CA ALA A 53 -2.43 -4.13 2.75
C ALA A 53 -2.93 -5.38 2.01
N LEU A 54 -3.40 -5.21 0.77
CA LEU A 54 -3.81 -6.32 -0.09
C LEU A 54 -2.62 -7.21 -0.46
N CYS A 55 -1.50 -6.64 -0.92
CA CYS A 55 -0.28 -7.38 -1.22
C CYS A 55 0.23 -8.14 0.01
N ALA A 56 0.29 -7.49 1.18
CA ALA A 56 0.73 -8.13 2.42
C ALA A 56 -0.16 -9.31 2.80
N ARG A 57 -1.49 -9.14 2.74
CA ARG A 57 -2.47 -10.22 3.00
C ARG A 57 -2.28 -11.39 2.04
N ASN A 58 -2.19 -11.13 0.74
CA ASN A 58 -2.04 -12.17 -0.29
C ASN A 58 -0.70 -12.91 -0.15
N LEU A 59 0.33 -12.22 0.32
CA LEU A 59 1.63 -12.80 0.68
C LEU A 59 1.63 -13.45 2.07
N GLN A 60 0.49 -13.62 2.73
CA GLN A 60 0.39 -14.25 4.05
C GLN A 60 1.17 -13.51 5.16
N ARG A 61 1.20 -12.18 5.09
CA ARG A 61 1.65 -11.30 6.20
C ARG A 61 0.43 -10.69 6.89
N ARG A 62 0.59 -10.36 8.17
CA ARG A 62 -0.33 -9.45 8.86
C ARG A 62 -0.01 -8.04 8.40
N CYS A 63 -1.01 -7.17 8.32
CA CYS A 63 -0.79 -5.77 7.98
C CYS A 63 -1.56 -4.85 8.91
N VAL A 64 -0.88 -3.85 9.44
CA VAL A 64 -1.50 -2.70 10.11
C VAL A 64 -1.39 -1.54 9.15
N THR A 65 -2.53 -0.99 8.74
CA THR A 65 -2.56 0.15 7.84
C THR A 65 -3.34 1.32 8.43
N VAL A 66 -2.87 2.53 8.18
CA VAL A 66 -3.46 3.76 8.71
C VAL A 66 -3.89 4.65 7.56
N GLU A 67 -5.09 5.18 7.65
CA GLU A 67 -5.69 6.13 6.71
C GLU A 67 -6.49 7.16 7.50
N LEU A 68 -6.43 8.43 7.10
CA LEU A 68 -7.07 9.52 7.83
C LEU A 68 -8.55 9.64 7.49
N HIS A 69 -8.91 9.34 6.24
CA HIS A 69 -10.27 9.53 5.75
C HIS A 69 -11.11 8.26 5.96
N GLU A 70 -12.19 8.39 6.73
CA GLU A 70 -13.06 7.27 7.12
C GLU A 70 -13.68 6.54 5.92
N ASP A 71 -14.04 7.28 4.86
CA ASP A 71 -14.55 6.68 3.61
C ASP A 71 -13.51 5.78 2.94
N ASN A 72 -12.24 6.19 2.94
CA ASN A 72 -11.15 5.36 2.44
C ASN A 72 -10.93 4.15 3.36
N CYS A 73 -11.01 4.32 4.68
CA CYS A 73 -10.96 3.20 5.63
C CYS A 73 -12.04 2.15 5.33
N ARG A 74 -13.29 2.59 5.08
CA ARG A 74 -14.41 1.71 4.69
C ARG A 74 -14.12 1.00 3.36
N HIS A 75 -13.61 1.74 2.37
CA HIS A 75 -13.24 1.16 1.09
C HIS A 75 -12.19 0.05 1.25
N ILE A 76 -11.10 0.34 1.97
CA ILE A 76 -10.01 -0.62 2.23
C ILE A 76 -10.52 -1.83 3.00
N ALA A 77 -11.37 -1.62 4.02
CA ALA A 77 -11.96 -2.73 4.78
C ALA A 77 -12.81 -3.64 3.87
N SER A 78 -13.62 -3.06 2.97
CA SER A 78 -14.39 -3.81 1.98
C SER A 78 -13.48 -4.56 0.99
N LEU A 79 -12.41 -3.93 0.50
CA LEU A 79 -11.40 -4.57 -0.35
C LEU A 79 -10.78 -5.78 0.35
N LEU A 80 -10.40 -5.63 1.62
CA LEU A 80 -9.76 -6.67 2.43
C LEU A 80 -10.74 -7.75 2.92
N ALA A 81 -12.04 -7.49 2.93
CA ALA A 81 -13.05 -8.50 3.24
C ALA A 81 -13.36 -9.41 2.05
N LYS A 82 -13.17 -8.91 0.82
CA LYS A 82 -13.24 -9.71 -0.40
C LYS A 82 -11.98 -10.59 -0.47
N GLY A 83 -12.13 -11.84 -0.04
CA GLY A 83 -11.09 -12.86 -0.21
C GLY A 83 -10.90 -13.17 -1.70
N HIS A 84 -9.68 -13.51 -2.08
CA HIS A 84 -9.39 -14.26 -3.31
C HIS A 84 -9.24 -15.73 -2.93
#